data_AF-A0A8H3Z557-F1
#
_entry.id   AF-A0A8H3Z557-F1
#
_cell.length_a   1.000
_cell.length_b   1.000
_cell.length_c   1.000
_cell.angle_alpha   90.00
_cell.angle_beta   90.00
_cell.angle_gamma   90.00
#
_symmetry.space_group_name_H-M   'P 1'
#
loop_
_entity.id
_entity.type
_entity.pdbx_description
1 polymer ?
#
loop_
_entity_poly.entity_id
_entity_poly.type
_entity_poly.pdbx_seq_one_letter_code
_entity_poly.pdbx_strand_id
1 'polypeptide(L)'
;MAPGINSSARTAAVPVIPEHDIGHDQQLPSISEGISSEVLSKIDVVRKSKLDQEPELDQGSRLNQEPENVPESALVQPSELDQTSTPAQPSEPVQTSRLAQQSETAQQSTPDTPPTYIIDLSLPPAERYVEVASDFKDILANLSAVVEDLFEQSDFSAFHNPAKWLAKLFLRRVHSDEQTEELRGISQAAGVEMYLLVAFNALIDMCIGCTSGGMKANDGNKRSMFHFRTLDLPMPVLRRLIVQFEYVQKLRGKVVARSIGYVGLVGILTGVRPGLSLSLNSRNRFKQSGSIRRNFKYYGSQLAILFRLRPSIASRLREYILPKEGKLLPTLAELNSEFPSITTTSCYVVACDGDITTVFEKDVSTAHIISDTAFIIVTNHDQSCESGNVDVKPSAIVPAERVSQIANTSINRKQVLENRWRRNSLSCKEDCATIEDLQAWMVMYPTANNETQFAAIMDPKEGEIAWCRRWTEPLVNRRIRVHR
;
A
#
# COMPACT_ATOMS: atom_id res chain seq x y z
N MET A 1 16.70 -81.02 6.97
CA MET A 1 17.00 -80.56 8.33
C MET A 1 16.57 -79.10 8.46
N ALA A 2 15.42 -78.87 9.10
CA ALA A 2 15.11 -77.64 9.85
C ALA A 2 15.50 -77.92 11.34
N PRO A 3 15.50 -76.99 12.32
CA PRO A 3 14.61 -75.83 12.54
C PRO A 3 15.39 -74.52 12.90
N GLY A 4 14.86 -73.33 13.23
CA GLY A 4 13.51 -72.77 13.41
C GLY A 4 13.59 -71.43 14.18
N ILE A 5 12.86 -70.41 13.70
CA ILE A 5 11.89 -69.55 14.42
C ILE A 5 12.32 -68.64 15.63
N ASN A 6 12.19 -67.31 15.48
CA ASN A 6 11.32 -66.32 16.22
C ASN A 6 11.89 -64.88 16.11
N SER A 7 11.25 -63.93 15.43
CA SER A 7 10.12 -63.05 15.85
C SER A 7 10.41 -62.04 16.98
N SER A 8 10.46 -60.75 16.65
CA SER A 8 9.93 -59.67 17.49
C SER A 8 9.85 -58.37 16.67
N ALA A 9 8.63 -58.02 16.27
CA ALA A 9 8.28 -56.68 15.82
C ALA A 9 8.17 -55.76 17.05
N ARG A 10 8.79 -54.58 17.00
CA ARG A 10 8.50 -53.49 17.95
C ARG A 10 7.82 -52.35 17.22
N THR A 11 6.51 -52.29 17.45
CA THR A 11 5.63 -51.14 17.28
C THR A 11 6.18 -49.96 18.09
N ALA A 12 6.57 -48.87 17.42
CA ALA A 12 6.86 -47.61 18.11
C ALA A 12 5.53 -46.87 18.32
N ALA A 13 5.07 -46.88 19.57
CA ALA A 13 3.90 -46.16 20.02
C ALA A 13 4.15 -44.63 19.97
N VAL A 14 3.17 -43.92 19.42
CA VAL A 14 3.04 -42.46 19.49
C VAL A 14 2.80 -42.07 20.95
N PRO A 15 3.56 -41.13 21.54
CA PRO A 15 3.25 -40.65 22.88
C PRO A 15 1.98 -39.78 22.84
N VAL A 16 0.94 -40.28 23.50
CA VAL A 16 -0.27 -39.53 23.88
C VAL A 16 0.15 -38.49 24.92
N ILE A 17 0.02 -37.21 24.58
CA ILE A 17 0.19 -36.09 25.52
C ILE A 17 -1.16 -35.90 26.24
N PRO A 18 -1.20 -35.71 27.57
CA PRO A 18 -2.45 -35.65 28.32
C PRO A 18 -3.25 -34.38 27.96
N GLU A 19 -4.56 -34.56 27.77
CA GLU A 19 -5.53 -33.46 27.81
C GLU A 19 -5.49 -32.82 29.20
N HIS A 20 -4.95 -31.61 29.27
CA HIS A 20 -5.18 -30.73 30.41
C HIS A 20 -6.42 -29.89 30.14
N ASP A 21 -7.46 -30.24 30.89
CA ASP A 21 -8.65 -29.47 31.18
C ASP A 21 -8.24 -28.08 31.72
N ILE A 22 -8.54 -27.02 30.96
CA ILE A 22 -8.45 -25.63 31.46
C ILE A 22 -9.83 -25.03 31.29
N GLY A 23 -10.46 -24.84 32.45
CA GLY A 23 -11.78 -24.27 32.61
C GLY A 23 -11.91 -22.83 32.15
N HIS A 24 -13.18 -22.46 32.08
CA HIS A 24 -13.77 -21.18 31.76
C HIS A 24 -13.16 -19.96 32.48
N ASP A 25 -13.33 -18.82 31.79
CA ASP A 25 -13.31 -17.44 32.28
C ASP A 25 -11.98 -16.86 32.77
N GLN A 26 -11.23 -16.30 31.82
CA GLN A 26 -10.44 -15.10 32.07
C GLN A 26 -10.74 -14.02 31.03
N GLN A 27 -11.44 -12.98 31.47
CA GLN A 27 -11.52 -11.70 30.77
C GLN A 27 -10.10 -11.13 30.61
N LEU A 28 -9.72 -10.86 29.36
CA LEU A 28 -8.53 -10.08 29.05
C LEU A 28 -8.71 -8.65 29.60
N PRO A 29 -7.76 -8.10 30.39
CA PRO A 29 -7.90 -6.74 30.90
C PRO A 29 -7.68 -5.74 29.77
N SER A 30 -8.54 -4.72 29.74
CA SER A 30 -8.33 -3.49 28.98
C SER A 30 -7.14 -2.73 29.56
N ILE A 31 -6.01 -2.71 28.85
CA ILE A 31 -4.81 -1.96 29.25
C ILE A 31 -4.84 -0.60 28.56
N SER A 32 -5.73 0.26 29.03
CA SER A 32 -5.53 1.71 29.04
C SER A 32 -5.47 2.09 30.51
N GLU A 33 -4.52 2.95 30.91
CA GLU A 33 -4.23 3.36 32.30
C GLU A 33 -3.21 2.46 33.01
N GLY A 34 -1.94 2.88 33.01
CA GLY A 34 -0.94 2.21 33.85
C GLY A 34 0.53 2.49 33.59
N ILE A 35 0.92 3.56 32.87
CA ILE A 35 2.35 3.90 32.69
C ILE A 35 2.57 5.44 32.68
N SER A 36 1.93 6.16 33.61
CA SER A 36 2.07 7.63 33.69
C SER A 36 3.01 8.13 34.80
N SER A 37 3.36 7.32 35.80
CA SER A 37 4.11 7.83 36.98
C SER A 37 5.62 7.59 36.93
N GLU A 38 6.10 6.60 36.17
CA GLU A 38 7.50 6.16 36.24
C GLU A 38 8.41 6.78 35.15
N VAL A 39 7.81 7.42 34.14
CA VAL A 39 8.53 8.20 33.10
C VAL A 39 8.79 9.65 33.58
N LEU A 40 7.92 10.19 34.44
CA LEU A 40 8.04 11.55 34.98
C LEU A 40 9.23 11.70 35.94
N SER A 41 9.64 10.65 36.66
CA SER A 41 10.76 10.72 37.62
C SER A 41 12.15 10.78 36.98
N LYS A 42 12.26 10.49 35.68
CA LYS A 42 13.55 10.50 34.95
C LYS A 42 13.81 11.79 34.18
N ILE A 43 12.84 12.71 34.12
CA ILE A 43 12.97 14.02 33.45
C ILE A 43 13.60 15.08 34.40
N ASP A 44 13.49 14.92 35.72
CA ASP A 44 14.00 15.91 36.69
C ASP A 44 15.53 15.86 36.92
N VAL A 45 16.20 14.79 36.51
CA VAL A 45 17.66 14.65 36.71
C VAL A 45 18.48 15.33 35.59
N VAL A 46 17.88 15.57 34.42
CA VAL A 46 18.57 16.17 33.25
C VAL A 46 18.43 17.70 33.21
N ARG A 47 17.50 18.28 33.99
CA ARG A 47 17.21 19.73 33.99
C ARG A 47 18.17 20.58 34.85
N LYS A 48 19.05 19.96 35.64
CA LYS A 48 19.95 20.67 36.59
C LYS A 48 21.36 20.97 36.09
N SER A 49 21.74 20.62 34.86
CA SER A 49 23.13 20.78 34.38
C SER A 49 23.34 21.70 33.18
N LYS A 50 22.32 22.47 32.76
CA LYS A 50 22.43 23.46 31.68
C LYS A 50 21.60 24.70 31.97
N LEU A 51 21.96 25.42 33.02
CA LEU A 51 21.63 26.84 33.16
C LEU A 51 22.86 27.47 33.80
N ASP A 52 23.75 28.01 32.98
CA ASP A 52 24.67 29.09 33.30
C ASP A 52 25.32 29.52 31.98
N GLN A 53 25.33 30.83 31.74
CA GLN A 53 25.89 31.59 30.61
C GLN A 53 24.86 32.14 29.59
N GLU A 54 24.23 33.25 29.96
CA GLU A 54 23.97 34.38 29.04
C GLU A 54 25.27 35.20 28.82
N PRO A 55 25.32 36.03 27.77
CA PRO A 55 25.09 37.46 28.02
C PRO A 55 24.24 38.20 26.96
N GLU A 56 23.84 39.40 27.40
CA GLU A 56 22.85 40.37 26.92
C GLU A 56 23.27 41.28 25.71
N LEU A 57 22.30 42.14 25.32
CA LEU A 57 22.36 43.47 24.66
C LEU A 57 22.36 43.47 23.11
N ASP A 58 21.65 44.35 22.37
CA ASP A 58 21.01 45.64 22.67
C ASP A 58 19.93 46.02 21.60
N GLN A 59 19.17 47.07 21.89
CA GLN A 59 17.94 47.61 21.29
C GLN A 59 18.12 48.55 20.07
N GLY A 60 16.99 48.82 19.37
CA GLY A 60 16.73 50.02 18.56
C GLY A 60 15.61 49.79 17.51
N SER A 61 14.34 50.19 17.73
CA SER A 61 13.71 51.51 17.41
C SER A 61 13.90 51.94 15.93
N ARG A 62 12.93 52.44 15.12
CA ARG A 62 11.58 53.00 15.30
C ARG A 62 11.02 53.39 13.89
N LEU A 63 9.69 53.51 13.76
CA LEU A 63 8.89 54.46 12.94
C LEU A 63 8.55 54.23 11.44
N ASN A 64 7.23 54.01 11.22
CA ASN A 64 6.24 54.67 10.33
C ASN A 64 6.69 55.34 9.01
N GLN A 65 5.98 55.05 7.91
CA GLN A 65 4.96 55.91 7.26
C GLN A 65 4.51 55.36 5.89
N GLU A 66 3.20 55.24 5.72
CA GLU A 66 2.44 55.32 4.44
C GLU A 66 1.95 56.78 4.30
N PRO A 67 1.53 57.31 3.12
CA PRO A 67 0.29 56.86 2.47
C PRO A 67 0.13 57.07 0.93
N GLU A 68 -1.02 56.58 0.43
CA GLU A 68 -1.90 57.20 -0.58
C GLU A 68 -1.53 57.23 -2.10
N ASN A 69 -2.29 56.52 -2.94
CA ASN A 69 -3.48 57.02 -3.68
C ASN A 69 -3.76 56.23 -4.99
N VAL A 70 -5.05 55.96 -5.22
CA VAL A 70 -5.68 55.37 -6.41
C VAL A 70 -6.21 56.50 -7.31
N PRO A 71 -6.49 56.27 -8.61
CA PRO A 71 -7.88 56.40 -9.03
C PRO A 71 -8.39 55.33 -10.01
N GLU A 72 -9.70 55.22 -9.97
CA GLU A 72 -10.64 54.24 -10.53
C GLU A 72 -11.28 54.72 -11.85
N SER A 73 -11.66 53.79 -12.73
CA SER A 73 -12.82 53.78 -13.67
C SER A 73 -12.53 52.76 -14.79
N ALA A 74 -13.46 51.96 -15.33
CA ALA A 74 -14.88 52.20 -15.54
C ALA A 74 -15.71 50.89 -15.53
N LEU A 75 -16.97 51.06 -15.14
CA LEU A 75 -18.11 50.14 -15.22
C LEU A 75 -18.65 50.01 -16.65
N VAL A 76 -19.06 48.80 -17.06
CA VAL A 76 -20.18 48.56 -18.00
C VAL A 76 -20.93 47.30 -17.55
N GLN A 77 -22.25 47.42 -17.37
CA GLN A 77 -23.24 46.32 -17.43
C GLN A 77 -24.36 46.74 -18.41
N PRO A 78 -25.46 45.98 -18.59
CA PRO A 78 -25.64 44.90 -19.56
C PRO A 78 -26.79 45.22 -20.56
N SER A 79 -27.02 44.38 -21.57
CA SER A 79 -28.23 44.45 -22.40
C SER A 79 -28.89 43.08 -22.58
N GLU A 80 -30.23 43.10 -22.49
CA GLU A 80 -31.18 42.00 -22.48
C GLU A 80 -31.74 41.65 -23.89
N LEU A 81 -32.54 40.57 -23.90
CA LEU A 81 -33.61 40.13 -24.82
C LEU A 81 -33.22 39.21 -25.99
N ASP A 82 -33.69 37.95 -25.93
CA ASP A 82 -35.02 37.64 -26.49
C ASP A 82 -35.65 36.37 -25.89
N GLN A 83 -36.97 36.40 -25.72
CA GLN A 83 -37.84 35.32 -25.23
C GLN A 83 -38.72 34.82 -26.38
N THR A 84 -38.89 33.50 -26.52
CA THR A 84 -40.13 32.93 -27.08
C THR A 84 -40.52 31.65 -26.33
N SER A 85 -41.82 31.57 -26.04
CA SER A 85 -42.56 30.66 -25.15
C SER A 85 -43.39 29.64 -25.98
N THR A 86 -43.30 28.31 -25.73
CA THR A 86 -44.27 27.42 -24.98
C THR A 86 -45.42 26.83 -25.86
N PRO A 87 -46.18 25.73 -25.55
CA PRO A 87 -46.03 24.52 -24.68
C PRO A 87 -46.36 23.14 -25.36
N ALA A 88 -45.98 22.01 -24.73
CA ALA A 88 -46.85 20.82 -24.48
C ALA A 88 -46.16 19.73 -23.61
N GLN A 89 -46.88 19.20 -22.62
CA GLN A 89 -46.53 18.15 -21.63
C GLN A 89 -46.86 16.70 -22.13
N PRO A 90 -46.83 15.63 -21.29
CA PRO A 90 -45.70 15.02 -20.56
C PRO A 90 -45.60 13.50 -20.82
N SER A 91 -44.43 12.88 -20.65
CA SER A 91 -44.33 11.42 -20.55
C SER A 91 -43.24 10.98 -19.57
N GLU A 92 -43.71 10.45 -18.45
CA GLU A 92 -43.15 9.48 -17.47
C GLU A 92 -41.67 9.53 -17.04
N PRO A 93 -41.38 9.63 -15.72
CA PRO A 93 -40.05 9.32 -15.18
C PRO A 93 -39.98 7.86 -14.73
N VAL A 94 -39.19 7.05 -15.45
CA VAL A 94 -38.78 5.71 -15.01
C VAL A 94 -37.24 5.72 -14.90
N GLN A 95 -36.72 5.16 -13.80
CA GLN A 95 -35.30 4.84 -13.53
C GLN A 95 -34.37 5.89 -12.87
N THR A 96 -34.84 6.66 -11.89
CA THR A 96 -33.92 7.39 -10.98
C THR A 96 -34.10 7.07 -9.48
N SER A 97 -34.97 6.14 -9.10
CA SER A 97 -35.25 5.85 -7.68
C SER A 97 -34.56 4.61 -7.08
N ARG A 98 -33.73 3.87 -7.82
CA ARG A 98 -33.03 2.68 -7.27
C ARG A 98 -31.65 2.93 -6.66
N LEU A 99 -31.06 4.11 -6.84
CA LEU A 99 -29.74 4.45 -6.27
C LEU A 99 -29.82 5.27 -4.98
N ALA A 100 -31.01 5.74 -4.59
CA ALA A 100 -31.19 6.63 -3.44
C ALA A 100 -31.79 5.97 -2.19
N GLN A 101 -31.97 4.64 -2.16
CA GLN A 101 -32.50 3.89 -1.01
C GLN A 101 -31.51 2.87 -0.41
N GLN A 102 -30.20 3.01 -0.68
CA GLN A 102 -29.15 2.26 0.02
C GLN A 102 -28.52 3.09 1.15
N SER A 103 -29.34 3.79 1.92
CA SER A 103 -28.91 4.37 3.19
C SER A 103 -29.99 4.12 4.23
N GLU A 104 -29.53 3.65 5.39
CA GLU A 104 -30.29 3.34 6.60
C GLU A 104 -30.93 1.95 6.71
N THR A 105 -30.09 0.91 6.71
CA THR A 105 -30.25 -0.21 7.66
C THR A 105 -28.95 -1.02 7.77
N ALA A 106 -28.52 -1.33 8.99
CA ALA A 106 -27.25 -1.99 9.32
C ALA A 106 -26.99 -3.26 8.47
N GLN A 107 -26.00 -3.20 7.58
CA GLN A 107 -25.56 -4.34 6.77
C GLN A 107 -24.04 -4.50 6.86
N GLN A 108 -23.62 -5.69 7.29
CA GLN A 108 -22.26 -6.20 7.14
C GLN A 108 -21.83 -6.02 5.69
N SER A 109 -20.75 -5.28 5.42
CA SER A 109 -20.28 -5.11 4.05
C SER A 109 -19.74 -6.44 3.51
N THR A 110 -20.29 -6.87 2.38
CA THR A 110 -19.79 -8.04 1.66
C THR A 110 -18.55 -7.64 0.86
N PRO A 111 -17.47 -8.44 0.87
CA PRO A 111 -16.33 -8.18 0.00
C PRO A 111 -16.78 -8.11 -1.47
N ASP A 112 -16.27 -7.14 -2.22
CA ASP A 112 -16.65 -6.87 -3.60
C ASP A 112 -15.45 -6.87 -4.56
N THR A 113 -15.72 -6.80 -5.86
CA THR A 113 -14.69 -6.52 -6.86
C THR A 113 -14.58 -5.00 -7.00
N PRO A 114 -13.37 -4.40 -6.89
CA PRO A 114 -13.23 -2.96 -7.02
C PRO A 114 -13.71 -2.45 -8.38
N PRO A 115 -14.34 -1.25 -8.44
CA PRO A 115 -14.82 -0.67 -9.68
C PRO A 115 -13.64 -0.39 -10.62
N THR A 116 -13.91 -0.44 -11.93
CA THR A 116 -12.89 -0.29 -12.98
C THR A 116 -13.06 1.03 -13.70
N TYR A 117 -11.96 1.75 -13.91
CA TYR A 117 -11.91 3.02 -14.63
C TYR A 117 -10.91 2.94 -15.78
N ILE A 118 -11.26 3.54 -16.92
CA ILE A 118 -10.37 3.64 -18.08
C ILE A 118 -9.55 4.93 -17.96
N ILE A 119 -8.23 4.82 -18.08
CA ILE A 119 -7.30 5.95 -18.10
C ILE A 119 -6.73 6.09 -19.51
N ASP A 120 -7.16 7.14 -20.21
CA ASP A 120 -6.67 7.45 -21.57
C ASP A 120 -5.35 8.24 -21.52
N LEU A 121 -4.24 7.58 -21.83
CA LEU A 121 -2.90 8.15 -21.84
C LEU A 121 -2.69 9.18 -22.94
N SER A 122 -3.58 9.26 -23.95
CA SER A 122 -3.52 10.31 -24.99
C SER A 122 -4.01 11.66 -24.50
N LEU A 123 -4.76 11.71 -23.39
CA LEU A 123 -5.20 12.97 -22.80
C LEU A 123 -4.02 13.72 -22.17
N PRO A 124 -4.11 15.07 -22.09
CA PRO A 124 -3.23 15.85 -21.24
C PRO A 124 -3.19 15.26 -19.82
N PRO A 125 -2.02 15.17 -19.16
CA PRO A 125 -1.90 14.48 -17.87
C PRO A 125 -2.91 14.96 -16.81
N ALA A 126 -3.19 16.27 -16.75
CA ALA A 126 -4.16 16.84 -15.82
C ALA A 126 -5.62 16.39 -16.04
N GLU A 127 -5.95 15.82 -17.20
CA GLU A 127 -7.32 15.41 -17.54
C GLU A 127 -7.54 13.91 -17.31
N ARG A 128 -6.47 13.10 -17.24
CA ARG A 128 -6.53 11.63 -17.25
C ARG A 128 -7.32 10.99 -16.11
N TYR A 129 -7.34 11.65 -14.95
CA TYR A 129 -7.94 11.12 -13.72
C TYR A 129 -9.13 11.94 -13.24
N VAL A 130 -9.62 12.90 -14.04
CA VAL A 130 -10.69 13.82 -13.61
C VAL A 130 -12.00 13.08 -13.30
N GLU A 131 -12.38 12.12 -14.14
CA GLU A 131 -13.61 11.30 -13.95
C GLU A 131 -13.58 10.59 -12.60
N VAL A 132 -12.58 9.72 -12.39
CA VAL A 132 -12.43 8.96 -11.15
C VAL A 132 -12.21 9.86 -9.92
N ALA A 133 -11.52 10.98 -10.05
CA ALA A 133 -11.35 11.93 -8.95
C ALA A 133 -12.69 12.59 -8.56
N SER A 134 -13.55 12.90 -9.54
CA SER A 134 -14.86 13.50 -9.30
C SER A 134 -15.80 12.54 -8.58
N ASP A 135 -15.80 11.26 -8.97
CA ASP A 135 -16.66 10.24 -8.38
C ASP A 135 -16.32 9.94 -6.92
N PHE A 136 -15.05 10.14 -6.53
CA PHE A 136 -14.55 9.89 -5.18
C PHE A 136 -14.27 11.17 -4.38
N LYS A 137 -14.70 12.35 -4.88
CA LYS A 137 -14.35 13.66 -4.29
C LYS A 137 -14.65 13.75 -2.79
N ASP A 138 -15.77 13.22 -2.34
CA ASP A 138 -16.20 13.34 -0.93
C ASP A 138 -15.31 12.50 -0.01
N ILE A 139 -14.83 11.35 -0.49
CA ILE A 139 -13.89 10.50 0.27
C ILE A 139 -12.50 11.12 0.24
N LEU A 140 -12.09 11.66 -0.92
CA LEU A 140 -10.79 12.31 -1.10
C LEU A 140 -10.65 13.58 -0.27
N ALA A 141 -11.71 14.39 -0.14
CA ALA A 141 -11.73 15.58 0.72
C ALA A 141 -11.42 15.24 2.20
N ASN A 142 -11.78 14.03 2.63
CA ASN A 142 -11.51 13.51 3.98
C ASN A 142 -10.08 12.97 4.16
N LEU A 143 -9.20 13.00 3.14
CA LEU A 143 -7.78 12.62 3.31
C LEU A 143 -7.06 13.52 4.30
N SER A 144 -7.49 14.77 4.45
CA SER A 144 -6.98 15.68 5.48
C SER A 144 -7.13 15.05 6.87
N ALA A 145 -8.33 14.57 7.22
CA ALA A 145 -8.60 13.91 8.50
C ALA A 145 -7.70 12.69 8.73
N VAL A 146 -7.43 11.89 7.69
CA VAL A 146 -6.50 10.74 7.81
C VAL A 146 -5.10 11.20 8.19
N VAL A 147 -4.62 12.30 7.61
CA VAL A 147 -3.30 12.86 7.95
C VAL A 147 -3.31 13.43 9.36
N GLU A 148 -4.36 14.16 9.75
CA GLU A 148 -4.51 14.71 11.10
C GLU A 148 -4.50 13.59 12.16
N ASP A 149 -5.30 12.52 11.97
CA ASP A 149 -5.35 11.36 12.86
C ASP A 149 -3.98 10.69 13.04
N LEU A 150 -3.19 10.57 11.96
CA LEU A 150 -1.84 10.02 12.02
C LEU A 150 -0.89 10.91 12.84
N PHE A 151 -1.01 12.24 12.71
CA PHE A 151 -0.18 13.17 13.48
C PHE A 151 -0.58 13.18 14.96
N GLU A 152 -1.87 13.14 15.27
CA GLU A 152 -2.38 13.08 16.64
C GLU A 152 -1.94 11.81 17.37
N GLN A 153 -1.91 10.67 16.66
CA GLN A 153 -1.44 9.39 17.21
C GLN A 153 0.09 9.29 17.31
N SER A 154 0.83 10.28 16.80
CA SER A 154 2.29 10.30 16.83
C SER A 154 2.85 11.10 18.01
N ASP A 155 4.04 10.73 18.48
CA ASP A 155 4.80 11.50 19.49
C ASP A 155 5.18 12.92 19.01
N PHE A 156 4.89 13.26 17.75
CA PHE A 156 5.20 14.55 17.13
C PHE A 156 4.00 15.50 17.07
N SER A 157 2.92 15.22 17.80
CA SER A 157 1.72 16.09 17.83
C SER A 157 2.04 17.57 18.10
N ALA A 158 3.01 17.86 18.97
CA ALA A 158 3.47 19.23 19.25
C ALA A 158 4.07 19.97 18.03
N PHE A 159 4.53 19.23 17.01
CA PHE A 159 5.11 19.77 15.78
C PHE A 159 4.12 19.75 14.61
N HIS A 160 2.87 19.37 14.84
CA HIS A 160 1.88 19.20 13.78
C HIS A 160 1.70 20.48 12.94
N ASN A 161 1.42 21.62 13.58
CA ASN A 161 1.21 22.88 12.85
C ASN A 161 2.44 23.36 12.06
N PRO A 162 3.66 23.39 12.64
CA PRO A 162 4.88 23.65 11.88
C PRO A 162 5.09 22.68 10.72
N ALA A 163 4.90 21.37 10.95
CA ALA A 163 5.08 20.34 9.93
C ALA A 163 4.09 20.50 8.77
N LYS A 164 2.81 20.80 9.08
CA LYS A 164 1.77 21.08 8.09
C LYS A 164 2.08 22.33 7.28
N TRP A 165 2.54 23.41 7.92
CA TRP A 165 2.95 24.63 7.23
C TRP A 165 4.13 24.37 6.29
N LEU A 166 5.16 23.66 6.76
CA LEU A 166 6.30 23.24 5.94
C LEU A 166 5.85 22.34 4.78
N ALA A 167 4.93 21.41 5.02
CA ALA A 167 4.40 20.52 3.98
C ALA A 167 3.68 21.32 2.88
N LYS A 168 2.84 22.29 3.23
CA LYS A 168 2.20 23.20 2.26
C LYS A 168 3.22 24.01 1.45
N LEU A 169 4.34 24.38 2.08
CA LEU A 169 5.39 25.13 1.40
C LEU A 169 6.21 24.26 0.44
N PHE A 170 6.59 23.05 0.84
CA PHE A 170 7.56 22.22 0.12
C PHE A 170 6.96 21.09 -0.72
N LEU A 171 5.86 20.46 -0.29
CA LEU A 171 5.26 19.31 -0.98
C LEU A 171 4.31 19.77 -2.09
N ARG A 172 4.88 20.40 -3.12
CA ARG A 172 4.09 20.95 -4.23
C ARG A 172 4.05 20.06 -5.47
N ARG A 173 5.00 19.13 -5.60
CA ARG A 173 5.21 18.31 -6.80
C ARG A 173 5.85 16.97 -6.44
N VAL A 174 5.62 15.96 -7.28
CA VAL A 174 6.38 14.70 -7.28
C VAL A 174 7.50 14.75 -8.33
N HIS A 175 8.37 13.74 -8.37
CA HIS A 175 9.54 13.72 -9.26
C HIS A 175 9.20 14.03 -10.72
N SER A 176 8.23 13.29 -11.28
CA SER A 176 7.77 13.41 -12.66
C SER A 176 6.82 14.60 -12.84
N ASP A 177 7.07 15.44 -13.84
CA ASP A 177 6.17 16.54 -14.21
C ASP A 177 4.82 16.01 -14.72
N GLU A 178 4.84 14.91 -15.47
CA GLU A 178 3.63 14.25 -15.98
C GLU A 178 2.72 13.79 -14.82
N GLN A 179 3.30 13.10 -13.83
CA GLN A 179 2.56 12.67 -12.63
C GLN A 179 2.14 13.86 -11.76
N THR A 180 2.93 14.94 -11.73
CA THR A 180 2.57 16.18 -11.02
C THR A 180 1.32 16.81 -11.62
N GLU A 181 1.22 16.87 -12.94
CA GLU A 181 0.04 17.43 -13.61
C GLU A 181 -1.19 16.52 -13.45
N GLU A 182 -1.04 15.19 -13.45
CA GLU A 182 -2.12 14.27 -13.06
C GLU A 182 -2.64 14.56 -11.64
N LEU A 183 -1.73 14.74 -10.67
CA LEU A 183 -2.12 15.11 -9.29
C LEU A 183 -2.77 16.49 -9.22
N ARG A 184 -2.35 17.45 -10.06
CA ARG A 184 -2.97 18.77 -10.13
C ARG A 184 -4.41 18.68 -10.64
N GLY A 185 -4.65 17.84 -11.65
CA GLY A 185 -6.00 17.52 -12.13
C GLY A 185 -6.89 16.91 -11.06
N ILE A 186 -6.37 15.90 -10.35
CA ILE A 186 -7.08 15.28 -9.21
C ILE A 186 -7.39 16.31 -8.12
N SER A 187 -6.41 17.14 -7.75
CA SER A 187 -6.56 18.21 -6.75
C SER A 187 -7.70 19.15 -7.10
N GLN A 188 -7.79 19.58 -8.36
CA GLN A 188 -8.84 20.48 -8.83
C GLN A 188 -10.22 19.81 -8.88
N ALA A 189 -10.30 18.57 -9.39
CA ALA A 189 -11.55 17.84 -9.53
C ALA A 189 -12.16 17.43 -8.17
N ALA A 190 -11.32 17.00 -7.22
CA ALA A 190 -11.74 16.50 -5.92
C ALA A 190 -11.72 17.55 -4.80
N GLY A 191 -11.15 18.73 -5.03
CA GLY A 191 -11.00 19.78 -4.01
C GLY A 191 -9.99 19.43 -2.89
N VAL A 192 -9.03 18.55 -3.16
CA VAL A 192 -8.00 18.15 -2.18
C VAL A 192 -6.76 19.00 -2.34
N GLU A 193 -6.19 19.46 -1.21
CA GLU A 193 -4.96 20.25 -1.24
C GLU A 193 -3.78 19.44 -1.82
N MET A 194 -3.04 20.04 -2.75
CA MET A 194 -1.93 19.39 -3.47
C MET A 194 -0.90 18.72 -2.55
N TYR A 195 -0.58 19.33 -1.41
CA TYR A 195 0.43 18.78 -0.50
C TYR A 195 0.04 17.44 0.11
N LEU A 196 -1.27 17.18 0.29
CA LEU A 196 -1.78 15.89 0.78
C LEU A 196 -1.58 14.81 -0.28
N LEU A 197 -1.91 15.13 -1.53
CA LEU A 197 -1.72 14.22 -2.67
C LEU A 197 -0.24 13.91 -2.90
N VAL A 198 0.63 14.93 -2.83
CA VAL A 198 2.09 14.74 -2.95
C VAL A 198 2.62 13.88 -1.79
N ALA A 199 2.20 14.16 -0.55
CA ALA A 199 2.59 13.35 0.61
C ALA A 199 2.14 11.89 0.44
N PHE A 200 0.89 11.67 0.02
CA PHE A 200 0.36 10.33 -0.22
C PHE A 200 1.19 9.57 -1.26
N ASN A 201 1.49 10.19 -2.41
CA ASN A 201 2.28 9.57 -3.49
C ASN A 201 3.77 9.38 -3.15
N ALA A 202 4.30 10.15 -2.20
CA ALA A 202 5.69 10.05 -1.76
C ALA A 202 5.90 9.04 -0.63
N LEU A 203 4.89 8.85 0.24
CA LEU A 203 5.05 8.14 1.51
C LEU A 203 4.39 6.75 1.55
N ILE A 204 3.38 6.49 0.71
CA ILE A 204 2.58 5.26 0.80
C ILE A 204 3.43 3.97 0.71
N ASP A 205 4.53 4.00 -0.06
CA ASP A 205 5.47 2.90 -0.25
C ASP A 205 6.04 2.34 1.07
N MET A 206 6.09 3.17 2.13
CA MET A 206 6.65 2.81 3.43
C MET A 206 5.61 2.22 4.40
N CYS A 207 4.33 2.40 4.11
CA CYS A 207 3.25 2.12 5.05
C CYS A 207 2.57 0.77 4.80
N ILE A 208 2.79 0.15 3.63
CA ILE A 208 2.02 -1.01 3.19
C ILE A 208 2.59 -2.35 3.70
N GLY A 209 1.81 -3.04 4.54
CA GLY A 209 1.97 -4.47 4.80
C GLY A 209 1.47 -5.28 3.60
N CYS A 210 2.09 -6.39 3.27
CA CYS A 210 1.78 -7.13 2.04
C CYS A 210 2.13 -8.61 2.17
N THR A 211 1.38 -9.49 1.50
CA THR A 211 1.79 -10.86 1.17
C THR A 211 1.83 -10.97 -0.34
N SER A 212 3.00 -11.15 -0.95
CA SER A 212 3.12 -11.14 -2.41
C SER A 212 3.99 -12.30 -2.89
N GLY A 213 3.79 -12.74 -4.12
CA GLY A 213 4.54 -13.87 -4.64
C GLY A 213 4.04 -14.35 -5.98
N GLY A 214 4.54 -15.50 -6.40
CA GLY A 214 4.05 -16.17 -7.59
C GLY A 214 3.84 -17.66 -7.36
N MET A 215 2.84 -18.21 -8.05
CA MET A 215 2.50 -19.62 -7.98
C MET A 215 2.17 -20.15 -9.36
N LYS A 216 2.81 -21.24 -9.74
CA LYS A 216 2.48 -21.97 -10.96
C LYS A 216 1.18 -22.73 -10.72
N ALA A 217 0.13 -22.28 -11.38
CA ALA A 217 -1.21 -22.80 -11.19
C ALA A 217 -1.89 -23.10 -12.53
N ASN A 218 -2.91 -23.96 -12.50
CA ASN A 218 -3.82 -24.18 -13.62
C ASN A 218 -5.07 -23.29 -13.45
N ASP A 219 -5.46 -22.59 -14.51
CA ASP A 219 -6.69 -21.79 -14.58
C ASP A 219 -7.86 -22.49 -15.28
N GLY A 220 -7.69 -23.79 -15.59
CA GLY A 220 -8.63 -24.62 -16.36
C GLY A 220 -8.26 -24.74 -17.84
N ASN A 221 -7.50 -23.79 -18.39
CA ASN A 221 -7.10 -23.76 -19.80
C ASN A 221 -5.60 -23.95 -19.98
N LYS A 222 -4.82 -23.28 -19.14
CA LYS A 222 -3.36 -23.25 -19.23
C LYS A 222 -2.74 -23.30 -17.85
N ARG A 223 -1.46 -23.66 -17.86
CA ARG A 223 -0.62 -23.63 -16.68
C ARG A 223 0.43 -22.55 -16.83
N SER A 224 0.37 -21.56 -15.96
CA SER A 224 1.28 -20.41 -15.95
C SER A 224 1.63 -20.01 -14.52
N MET A 225 2.69 -19.21 -14.39
CA MET A 225 3.03 -18.54 -13.16
C MET A 225 2.10 -17.34 -12.97
N PHE A 226 1.22 -17.41 -11.97
CA PHE A 226 0.35 -16.29 -11.59
C PHE A 226 1.03 -15.48 -10.49
N HIS A 227 0.91 -14.16 -10.54
CA HIS A 227 1.43 -13.26 -9.52
C HIS A 227 0.30 -12.88 -8.56
N PHE A 228 0.42 -13.26 -7.29
CA PHE A 228 -0.57 -12.94 -6.27
C PHE A 228 -0.07 -11.87 -5.30
N ARG A 229 -1.02 -11.11 -4.73
CA ARG A 229 -0.73 -10.26 -3.59
C ARG A 229 -1.93 -10.03 -2.66
N THR A 230 -1.65 -9.68 -1.41
CA THR A 230 -2.52 -8.91 -0.52
C THR A 230 -1.91 -7.54 -0.25
N LEU A 231 -2.74 -6.54 0.03
CA LEU A 231 -2.29 -5.24 0.55
C LEU A 231 -2.98 -4.98 1.89
N ASP A 232 -2.17 -4.84 2.93
CA ASP A 232 -2.56 -4.61 4.31
C ASP A 232 -2.17 -3.19 4.70
N LEU A 233 -3.14 -2.38 5.12
CA LEU A 233 -2.91 -1.01 5.55
C LEU A 233 -3.96 -0.60 6.59
N PRO A 234 -3.55 -0.21 7.82
CA PRO A 234 -4.46 0.14 8.92
C PRO A 234 -5.07 1.55 8.74
N MET A 235 -5.64 1.82 7.57
CA MET A 235 -6.28 3.07 7.20
C MET A 235 -7.66 2.79 6.59
N PRO A 236 -8.72 2.69 7.41
CA PRO A 236 -10.05 2.33 6.96
C PRO A 236 -10.59 3.22 5.83
N VAL A 237 -10.33 4.53 5.89
CA VAL A 237 -10.77 5.51 4.87
C VAL A 237 -10.26 5.14 3.47
N LEU A 238 -9.04 4.61 3.35
CA LEU A 238 -8.44 4.27 2.05
C LEU A 238 -9.06 3.03 1.41
N ARG A 239 -9.73 2.16 2.18
CA ARG A 239 -10.40 0.95 1.66
C ARG A 239 -11.41 1.27 0.57
N ARG A 240 -12.12 2.39 0.72
CA ARG A 240 -13.14 2.85 -0.23
C ARG A 240 -12.54 3.46 -1.50
N LEU A 241 -11.27 3.88 -1.48
CA LEU A 241 -10.58 4.47 -2.63
C LEU A 241 -9.93 3.42 -3.54
N ILE A 242 -10.03 2.13 -3.24
CA ILE A 242 -9.44 1.09 -4.09
C ILE A 242 -10.27 0.89 -5.35
N VAL A 243 -9.62 1.02 -6.50
CA VAL A 243 -10.18 0.83 -7.84
C VAL A 243 -9.21 0.05 -8.72
N GLN A 244 -9.72 -0.46 -9.84
CA GLN A 244 -8.89 -1.00 -10.93
C GLN A 244 -8.78 0.05 -12.03
N PHE A 245 -7.58 0.23 -12.58
CA PHE A 245 -7.35 1.11 -13.72
C PHE A 245 -6.99 0.29 -14.94
N GLU A 246 -7.67 0.55 -16.06
CA GLU A 246 -7.30 0.04 -17.38
C GLU A 246 -6.72 1.19 -18.22
N TYR A 247 -5.46 1.06 -18.61
CA TYR A 247 -4.77 2.11 -19.35
C TYR A 247 -4.90 1.87 -20.85
N VAL A 248 -5.26 2.91 -21.61
CA VAL A 248 -5.33 2.88 -23.07
C VAL A 248 -4.46 3.99 -23.66
N GLN A 249 -3.82 3.76 -24.81
CA GLN A 249 -2.99 4.79 -25.48
C GLN A 249 -3.79 5.81 -26.30
N LYS A 250 -5.07 5.54 -26.52
CA LYS A 250 -6.03 6.39 -27.22
C LYS A 250 -7.44 5.99 -26.82
N LEU A 251 -8.38 6.94 -26.89
CA LEU A 251 -9.77 6.68 -26.59
C LEU A 251 -10.30 5.47 -27.39
N ARG A 252 -10.93 4.52 -26.70
CA ARG A 252 -11.43 3.24 -27.25
C ARG A 252 -10.33 2.35 -27.87
N GLY A 253 -9.07 2.56 -27.51
CA GLY A 253 -7.95 1.70 -27.87
C GLY A 253 -7.92 0.39 -27.06
N LYS A 254 -6.98 -0.49 -27.41
CA LYS A 254 -6.71 -1.70 -26.61
C LYS A 254 -6.11 -1.31 -25.26
N VAL A 255 -6.52 -2.01 -24.21
CA VAL A 255 -5.88 -1.92 -22.89
C VAL A 255 -4.42 -2.38 -23.00
N VAL A 256 -3.50 -1.52 -22.58
CA VAL A 256 -2.05 -1.78 -22.66
C VAL A 256 -1.47 -2.24 -21.32
N ALA A 257 -2.15 -1.90 -20.23
CA ALA A 257 -1.76 -2.25 -18.87
C ALA A 257 -2.96 -2.11 -17.94
N ARG A 258 -2.86 -2.73 -16.78
CA ARG A 258 -3.82 -2.63 -15.68
C ARG A 258 -3.12 -2.39 -14.36
N SER A 259 -3.80 -1.74 -13.43
CA SER A 259 -3.32 -1.62 -12.06
C SER A 259 -4.45 -1.69 -11.05
N ILE A 260 -4.11 -2.05 -9.82
CA ILE A 260 -4.99 -1.92 -8.66
C ILE A 260 -4.35 -0.85 -7.77
N GLY A 261 -5.10 0.21 -7.49
CA GLY A 261 -4.56 1.37 -6.81
C GLY A 261 -5.62 2.15 -6.06
N TYR A 262 -5.16 3.21 -5.39
CA TYR A 262 -6.03 4.16 -4.71
C TYR A 262 -6.33 5.34 -5.63
N VAL A 263 -7.58 5.80 -5.65
CA VAL A 263 -7.86 7.13 -6.22
C VAL A 263 -7.02 8.17 -5.47
N GLY A 264 -6.35 9.06 -6.21
CA GLY A 264 -5.37 10.00 -5.67
C GLY A 264 -3.92 9.50 -5.67
N LEU A 265 -3.67 8.22 -5.97
CA LEU A 265 -2.33 7.68 -6.19
C LEU A 265 -2.08 7.50 -7.70
N VAL A 266 -1.11 8.24 -8.24
CA VAL A 266 -0.72 8.12 -9.66
C VAL A 266 0.43 7.14 -9.85
N GLY A 267 1.21 6.82 -8.81
CA GLY A 267 2.16 5.71 -8.84
C GLY A 267 1.48 4.33 -8.89
N ILE A 268 2.22 3.28 -9.27
CA ILE A 268 1.72 1.91 -9.34
C ILE A 268 2.35 1.05 -8.23
N LEU A 269 1.52 0.56 -7.31
CA LEU A 269 1.91 -0.42 -6.28
C LEU A 269 1.66 -1.87 -6.71
N THR A 270 0.70 -2.06 -7.61
CA THR A 270 0.26 -3.35 -8.15
C THR A 270 -0.14 -3.13 -9.59
N GLY A 271 0.59 -3.71 -10.53
CA GLY A 271 0.33 -3.51 -11.95
C GLY A 271 0.70 -4.70 -12.79
N VAL A 272 0.03 -4.83 -13.92
CA VAL A 272 0.23 -5.91 -14.89
C VAL A 272 0.08 -5.38 -16.30
N ARG A 273 0.94 -5.88 -17.19
CA ARG A 273 0.88 -5.70 -18.63
C ARG A 273 1.27 -7.04 -19.29
N PRO A 274 1.03 -7.23 -20.60
CA PRO A 274 1.52 -8.41 -21.28
C PRO A 274 3.04 -8.57 -21.09
N GLY A 275 3.45 -9.74 -20.60
CA GLY A 275 4.83 -10.13 -20.30
C GLY A 275 5.40 -9.65 -18.97
N LEU A 276 4.67 -8.88 -18.14
CA LEU A 276 5.19 -8.43 -16.84
C LEU A 276 4.09 -7.99 -15.86
N SER A 277 4.19 -8.47 -14.62
CA SER A 277 3.44 -7.97 -13.47
C SER A 277 4.40 -7.57 -12.35
N LEU A 278 4.04 -6.54 -11.58
CA LEU A 278 4.83 -5.95 -10.51
C LEU A 278 3.97 -5.70 -9.27
N SER A 279 4.55 -5.93 -8.09
CA SER A 279 3.98 -5.51 -6.82
C SER A 279 5.05 -5.02 -5.85
N LEU A 280 4.66 -4.09 -4.98
CA LEU A 280 5.51 -3.49 -3.95
C LEU A 280 5.08 -3.95 -2.55
N ASN A 281 6.07 -4.37 -1.75
CA ASN A 281 5.93 -4.52 -0.30
C ASN A 281 6.88 -3.57 0.42
N SER A 282 6.43 -2.98 1.53
CA SER A 282 7.31 -2.16 2.36
C SER A 282 8.41 -3.02 3.01
N ARG A 283 9.61 -2.44 3.10
CA ARG A 283 10.76 -3.01 3.80
C ARG A 283 11.26 -2.01 4.82
N ASN A 284 10.71 -2.08 6.02
CA ASN A 284 11.03 -1.18 7.11
C ASN A 284 12.30 -1.65 7.84
N ARG A 285 13.44 -1.03 7.49
CA ARG A 285 14.69 -1.21 8.24
C ARG A 285 14.69 -0.22 9.40
N PHE A 286 14.19 -0.64 10.55
CA PHE A 286 14.34 0.12 11.79
C PHE A 286 15.85 0.27 12.08
N LYS A 287 16.30 1.52 12.30
CA LYS A 287 17.68 1.98 12.57
C LYS A 287 18.70 0.85 12.76
N GLN A 288 19.54 0.60 11.75
CA GLN A 288 20.62 -0.38 11.88
C GLN A 288 21.73 0.19 12.79
N SER A 289 21.98 -0.46 13.93
CA SER A 289 23.04 -0.06 14.85
C SER A 289 24.41 -0.14 14.18
N GLY A 290 25.29 0.84 14.43
CA GLY A 290 26.70 0.80 14.04
C GLY A 290 27.07 1.36 12.66
N SER A 291 26.13 1.86 11.83
CA SER A 291 26.50 2.48 10.55
C SER A 291 25.77 3.81 10.28
N ILE A 292 26.34 4.90 10.80
CA ILE A 292 25.88 6.29 10.55
C ILE A 292 25.71 6.54 9.05
N ARG A 293 26.65 6.06 8.23
CA ARG A 293 26.61 6.20 6.76
C ARG A 293 25.39 5.52 6.14
N ARG A 294 24.99 4.33 6.59
CA ARG A 294 23.81 3.64 6.06
C ARG A 294 22.52 4.36 6.47
N ASN A 295 22.42 4.81 7.72
CA ASN A 295 21.27 5.60 8.17
C ASN A 295 21.17 6.92 7.41
N PHE A 296 22.29 7.63 7.20
CA PHE A 296 22.31 8.85 6.39
C PHE A 296 21.88 8.60 4.94
N LYS A 297 22.35 7.51 4.31
CA LYS A 297 21.91 7.13 2.96
C LYS A 297 20.41 6.81 2.92
N TYR A 298 19.89 6.10 3.92
CA TYR A 298 18.49 5.73 4.01
C TYR A 298 17.59 6.97 4.15
N TYR A 299 17.79 7.78 5.19
CA TYR A 299 17.01 9.00 5.41
C TYR A 299 17.24 10.04 4.32
N GLY A 300 18.45 10.15 3.80
CA GLY A 300 18.76 10.99 2.64
C GLY A 300 18.00 10.57 1.39
N SER A 301 17.76 9.26 1.18
CA SER A 301 16.91 8.77 0.09
C SER A 301 15.45 9.18 0.28
N GLN A 302 14.93 9.08 1.51
CA GLN A 302 13.56 9.49 1.84
C GLN A 302 13.35 11.00 1.65
N LEU A 303 14.28 11.82 2.15
CA LEU A 303 14.25 13.27 1.94
C LEU A 303 14.36 13.60 0.46
N ALA A 304 15.19 12.89 -0.31
CA ALA A 304 15.31 13.10 -1.74
C ALA A 304 13.99 12.83 -2.49
N ILE A 305 13.15 11.89 -2.04
CA ILE A 305 11.81 11.68 -2.60
C ILE A 305 10.90 12.86 -2.26
N LEU A 306 10.85 13.27 -0.98
CA LEU A 306 10.02 14.40 -0.52
C LEU A 306 10.37 15.72 -1.23
N PHE A 307 11.65 15.95 -1.50
CA PHE A 307 12.14 17.14 -2.20
C PHE A 307 12.24 16.95 -3.72
N ARG A 308 11.54 15.97 -4.31
CA ARG A 308 11.48 15.74 -5.78
C ARG A 308 12.81 15.28 -6.41
N LEU A 309 13.90 15.22 -5.67
CA LEU A 309 15.22 14.84 -6.20
C LEU A 309 15.27 13.38 -6.68
N ARG A 310 14.32 12.53 -6.26
CA ARG A 310 14.20 11.13 -6.69
C ARG A 310 12.73 10.71 -6.83
N PRO A 311 12.41 9.77 -7.72
CA PRO A 311 11.08 9.15 -7.77
C PRO A 311 10.84 8.24 -6.56
N SER A 312 9.59 8.14 -6.12
CA SER A 312 9.13 7.05 -5.25
C SER A 312 9.20 5.71 -5.99
N ILE A 313 9.11 4.60 -5.25
CA ILE A 313 9.13 3.27 -5.88
C ILE A 313 7.86 3.07 -6.70
N ALA A 314 6.70 3.47 -6.18
CA ALA A 314 5.45 3.42 -6.96
C ALA A 314 5.55 4.21 -8.27
N SER A 315 6.17 5.39 -8.24
CA SER A 315 6.41 6.21 -9.44
C SER A 315 7.29 5.49 -10.45
N ARG A 316 8.27 4.71 -9.98
CA ARG A 316 9.19 3.97 -10.86
C ARG A 316 8.61 2.66 -11.39
N LEU A 317 7.86 1.92 -10.58
CA LEU A 317 7.13 0.74 -11.04
C LEU A 317 6.11 1.12 -12.13
N ARG A 318 5.51 2.31 -12.04
CA ARG A 318 4.67 2.85 -13.12
C ARG A 318 5.41 2.94 -14.45
N GLU A 319 6.66 3.38 -14.47
CA GLU A 319 7.47 3.48 -15.69
C GLU A 319 7.79 2.11 -16.33
N TYR A 320 7.70 1.02 -15.57
CA TYR A 320 7.89 -0.35 -16.07
C TYR A 320 6.61 -0.99 -16.60
N ILE A 321 5.45 -0.43 -16.24
CA ILE A 321 4.13 -0.94 -16.61
C ILE A 321 3.50 -0.10 -17.74
N LEU A 322 3.62 1.22 -17.70
CA LEU A 322 2.94 2.10 -18.65
C LEU A 322 3.85 2.52 -19.80
N PRO A 323 3.41 2.38 -21.06
CA PRO A 323 4.20 2.79 -22.21
C PRO A 323 4.44 4.30 -22.20
N LYS A 324 5.63 4.69 -22.67
CA LYS A 324 5.98 6.09 -22.93
C LYS A 324 6.50 6.20 -24.36
N GLU A 325 6.14 7.29 -25.03
CA GLU A 325 6.50 7.49 -26.43
C GLU A 325 8.02 7.34 -26.64
N GLY A 326 8.40 6.51 -27.62
CA GLY A 326 9.79 6.22 -27.96
C GLY A 326 10.57 5.36 -26.96
N LYS A 327 9.94 4.82 -25.91
CA LYS A 327 10.59 3.94 -24.92
C LYS A 327 9.97 2.55 -24.90
N LEU A 328 10.83 1.54 -25.06
CA LEU A 328 10.45 0.16 -24.83
C LEU A 328 10.30 -0.11 -23.33
N LEU A 329 9.33 -0.95 -22.97
CA LEU A 329 9.13 -1.36 -21.59
C LEU A 329 10.06 -2.51 -21.24
N PRO A 330 10.68 -2.51 -20.04
CA PRO A 330 11.67 -3.52 -19.68
C PRO A 330 11.02 -4.87 -19.43
N THR A 331 11.66 -5.92 -19.92
CA THR A 331 11.38 -7.33 -19.59
C THR A 331 11.82 -7.64 -18.16
N LEU A 332 11.38 -8.79 -17.64
CA LEU A 332 11.87 -9.29 -16.34
C LEU A 332 13.38 -9.51 -16.34
N ALA A 333 13.96 -9.95 -17.47
CA ALA A 333 15.40 -10.14 -17.61
C ALA A 333 16.17 -8.82 -17.49
N GLU A 334 15.70 -7.74 -18.12
CA GLU A 334 16.29 -6.40 -18.01
C GLU A 334 16.16 -5.84 -16.59
N LEU A 335 15.01 -6.05 -15.94
CA LEU A 335 14.84 -5.70 -14.52
C LEU A 335 15.84 -6.44 -13.63
N ASN A 336 16.08 -7.73 -13.87
CA ASN A 336 17.06 -8.52 -13.13
C ASN A 336 18.49 -7.95 -13.24
N SER A 337 18.86 -7.43 -14.40
CA SER A 337 20.19 -6.82 -14.59
C SER A 337 20.30 -5.40 -14.04
N GLU A 338 19.27 -4.57 -14.23
CA GLU A 338 19.39 -3.13 -14.00
C GLU A 338 18.91 -2.70 -12.62
N PHE A 339 17.71 -3.15 -12.22
CA PHE A 339 17.02 -2.69 -11.02
C PHE A 339 17.86 -2.74 -9.73
N PRO A 340 18.69 -3.78 -9.48
CA PRO A 340 19.51 -3.87 -8.27
C PRO A 340 20.42 -2.66 -8.05
N SER A 341 21.01 -2.14 -9.13
CA SER A 341 22.00 -1.05 -9.11
C SER A 341 21.37 0.33 -8.96
N ILE A 342 20.10 0.47 -9.33
CA ILE A 342 19.44 1.77 -9.33
C ILE A 342 19.17 2.21 -7.88
N THR A 343 19.43 3.48 -7.59
CA THR A 343 19.21 4.03 -6.26
C THR A 343 17.72 4.14 -5.91
N THR A 344 17.31 3.61 -4.76
CA THR A 344 15.92 3.56 -4.27
C THR A 344 15.85 3.75 -2.75
N THR A 345 14.65 3.71 -2.19
CA THR A 345 14.42 3.31 -0.79
C THR A 345 14.47 1.78 -0.66
N SER A 346 14.56 1.26 0.57
CA SER A 346 14.44 -0.17 0.79
C SER A 346 13.01 -0.63 0.57
N CYS A 347 12.85 -1.72 -0.15
CA CYS A 347 11.54 -2.31 -0.46
C CYS A 347 11.71 -3.79 -0.84
N TYR A 348 10.58 -4.49 -1.00
CA TYR A 348 10.55 -5.70 -1.82
C TYR A 348 9.76 -5.39 -3.07
N VAL A 349 10.35 -5.67 -4.23
CA VAL A 349 9.62 -5.69 -5.50
C VAL A 349 9.45 -7.14 -5.91
N VAL A 350 8.23 -7.54 -6.21
CA VAL A 350 7.93 -8.86 -6.80
C VAL A 350 7.61 -8.63 -8.26
N ALA A 351 8.27 -9.36 -9.14
CA ALA A 351 8.11 -9.27 -10.59
C ALA A 351 7.87 -10.64 -11.18
N CYS A 352 6.93 -10.76 -12.11
CA CYS A 352 6.58 -12.04 -12.73
C CYS A 352 6.26 -11.84 -14.22
N ASP A 353 6.83 -12.66 -15.08
CA ASP A 353 6.60 -12.64 -16.53
C ASP A 353 5.60 -13.70 -17.02
N GLY A 354 5.18 -14.60 -16.12
CA GLY A 354 4.23 -15.68 -16.42
C GLY A 354 4.88 -17.06 -16.47
N ASP A 355 6.20 -17.12 -16.40
CA ASP A 355 6.97 -18.36 -16.34
C ASP A 355 7.84 -18.43 -15.08
N ILE A 356 8.37 -17.29 -14.63
CA ILE A 356 9.16 -17.16 -13.40
C ILE A 356 8.70 -15.96 -12.59
N THR A 357 8.79 -16.06 -11.27
CA THR A 357 8.63 -14.90 -10.38
C THR A 357 9.93 -14.63 -9.66
N THR A 358 10.33 -13.37 -9.64
CA THR A 358 11.53 -12.87 -8.97
C THR A 358 11.15 -11.89 -7.87
N VAL A 359 11.72 -12.09 -6.69
CA VAL A 359 11.69 -11.18 -5.55
C VAL A 359 13.01 -10.42 -5.49
N PHE A 360 12.92 -9.10 -5.50
CA PHE A 360 14.01 -8.18 -5.24
C PHE A 360 13.91 -7.65 -3.81
N GLU A 361 14.69 -8.23 -2.90
CA GLU A 361 14.91 -7.64 -1.57
C GLU A 361 15.89 -6.48 -1.72
N LYS A 362 15.33 -5.27 -1.88
CA LYS A 362 16.03 -4.07 -2.32
C LYS A 362 16.54 -3.26 -1.14
N ASP A 363 17.82 -2.89 -1.18
CA ASP A 363 18.45 -1.85 -0.38
C ASP A 363 18.59 -0.56 -1.20
N VAL A 364 19.23 0.48 -0.64
CA VAL A 364 19.39 1.76 -1.35
C VAL A 364 20.02 1.61 -2.72
N SER A 365 21.07 0.78 -2.90
CA SER A 365 21.80 0.65 -4.17
C SER A 365 22.20 -0.78 -4.52
N THR A 366 21.61 -1.76 -3.84
CA THR A 366 21.84 -3.20 -4.04
C THR A 366 20.52 -3.94 -3.90
N ALA A 367 20.42 -5.17 -4.39
CA ALA A 367 19.30 -6.06 -4.12
C ALA A 367 19.79 -7.49 -3.91
N HIS A 368 19.18 -8.21 -2.98
CA HIS A 368 19.23 -9.67 -2.96
C HIS A 368 18.08 -10.20 -3.82
N ILE A 369 18.39 -11.08 -4.77
CA ILE A 369 17.47 -11.53 -5.81
C ILE A 369 17.20 -13.01 -5.62
N ILE A 370 15.92 -13.38 -5.56
CA ILE A 370 15.47 -14.75 -5.40
C ILE A 370 14.43 -15.02 -6.48
N SER A 371 14.55 -16.10 -7.24
CA SER A 371 13.58 -16.44 -8.28
C SER A 371 13.15 -17.90 -8.17
N ASP A 372 11.90 -18.18 -8.52
CA ASP A 372 11.34 -19.53 -8.56
C ASP A 372 10.33 -19.65 -9.71
N THR A 373 10.20 -20.87 -10.25
CA THR A 373 9.31 -21.18 -11.39
C THR A 373 8.06 -21.97 -10.97
N ALA A 374 7.95 -22.31 -9.69
CA ALA A 374 6.85 -23.09 -9.12
C ALA A 374 6.13 -22.31 -8.02
N PHE A 375 6.85 -21.84 -7.00
CA PHE A 375 6.27 -21.06 -5.91
C PHE A 375 7.31 -20.21 -5.21
N ILE A 376 7.01 -18.92 -5.06
CA ILE A 376 7.82 -17.99 -4.25
C ILE A 376 6.90 -17.02 -3.55
N ILE A 377 7.29 -16.62 -2.35
CA ILE A 377 6.52 -15.69 -1.52
C ILE A 377 7.45 -14.80 -0.72
N VAL A 378 7.05 -13.54 -0.60
CA VAL A 378 7.64 -12.56 0.30
C VAL A 378 6.55 -11.80 1.02
N THR A 379 6.80 -11.47 2.29
CA THR A 379 5.92 -10.60 3.08
C THR A 379 6.63 -9.28 3.35
N ASN A 380 6.92 -8.94 4.60
CA ASN A 380 7.58 -7.67 4.97
C ASN A 380 8.82 -7.91 5.85
N HIS A 381 9.52 -9.03 5.68
CA HIS A 381 10.74 -9.36 6.43
C HIS A 381 11.83 -9.91 5.50
N ASP A 382 13.08 -9.68 5.89
CA ASP A 382 14.25 -10.14 5.14
C ASP A 382 14.36 -11.66 5.30
N GLN A 383 14.88 -12.35 4.29
CA GLN A 383 15.08 -13.80 4.37
C GLN A 383 15.99 -14.20 5.55
N SER A 384 16.93 -13.33 5.92
CA SER A 384 17.81 -13.55 7.08
C SER A 384 17.07 -13.62 8.43
N CYS A 385 15.86 -13.07 8.52
CA CYS A 385 15.05 -13.13 9.74
C CYS A 385 14.44 -14.52 9.97
N GLU A 386 14.34 -15.35 8.92
CA GLU A 386 13.70 -16.67 8.99
C GLU A 386 14.58 -17.72 9.68
N SER A 387 15.90 -17.51 9.72
CA SER A 387 16.86 -18.40 10.39
C SER A 387 17.03 -18.11 11.88
N GLY A 388 16.18 -17.26 12.47
CA GLY A 388 16.16 -16.97 13.92
C GLY A 388 17.16 -15.91 14.39
N ASN A 389 18.01 -15.38 13.49
CA ASN A 389 18.90 -14.24 13.78
C ASN A 389 18.17 -12.91 13.58
N VAL A 390 17.19 -12.64 14.43
CA VAL A 390 16.46 -11.37 14.43
C VAL A 390 17.26 -10.35 15.28
N ASP A 391 18.30 -9.74 14.70
CA ASP A 391 18.97 -8.58 15.33
C ASP A 391 18.13 -7.31 15.08
N VAL A 392 16.93 -7.30 15.64
CA VAL A 392 15.99 -6.19 15.52
C VAL A 392 16.00 -5.41 16.81
N LYS A 393 16.84 -4.37 16.84
CA LYS A 393 16.83 -3.42 17.96
C LYS A 393 15.85 -2.28 17.66
N PRO A 394 15.08 -1.84 18.68
CA PRO A 394 14.08 -0.80 18.54
C PRO A 394 14.64 0.47 17.91
N SER A 395 13.83 1.11 17.05
CA SER A 395 14.08 2.50 16.69
C SER A 395 13.59 3.42 17.81
N ALA A 396 14.05 4.67 17.84
CA ALA A 396 13.56 5.67 18.81
C ALA A 396 12.07 6.02 18.66
N ILE A 397 11.41 5.55 17.59
CA ILE A 397 10.06 5.95 17.17
C ILE A 397 9.06 4.78 17.32
N VAL A 398 9.53 3.53 17.34
CA VAL A 398 8.66 2.34 17.41
C VAL A 398 9.16 1.40 18.51
N PRO A 399 8.34 1.09 19.54
CA PRO A 399 8.72 0.17 20.61
C PRO A 399 9.18 -1.19 20.08
N ALA A 400 10.17 -1.80 20.73
CA ALA A 400 10.75 -3.09 20.33
C ALA A 400 9.67 -4.17 20.17
N GLU A 401 8.69 -4.18 21.07
CA GLU A 401 7.59 -5.13 21.06
C GLU A 401 6.72 -5.01 19.79
N ARG A 402 6.38 -3.79 19.37
CA ARG A 402 5.64 -3.57 18.11
C ARG A 402 6.46 -4.04 16.90
N VAL A 403 7.76 -3.79 16.90
CA VAL A 403 8.63 -4.24 15.80
C VAL A 403 8.67 -5.77 15.74
N SER A 404 8.82 -6.44 16.87
CA SER A 404 8.80 -7.90 16.96
C SER A 404 7.44 -8.49 16.56
N GLN A 405 6.33 -7.86 16.93
CA GLN A 405 5.00 -8.26 16.50
C GLN A 405 4.83 -8.16 14.97
N ILE A 406 5.29 -7.07 14.36
CA ILE A 406 5.27 -6.89 12.90
C ILE A 406 6.12 -7.96 12.21
N ALA A 407 7.31 -8.25 12.72
CA ALA A 407 8.18 -9.30 12.17
C ALA A 407 7.54 -10.70 12.30
N ASN A 408 7.01 -11.04 13.47
CA ASN A 408 6.40 -12.34 13.72
C ASN A 408 5.12 -12.57 12.89
N THR A 409 4.27 -11.55 12.77
CA THR A 409 3.07 -11.64 11.90
C THR A 409 3.45 -11.79 10.43
N SER A 410 4.48 -11.07 9.98
CA SER A 410 5.06 -11.19 8.63
C SER A 410 5.61 -12.59 8.35
N ILE A 411 6.34 -13.20 9.29
CA ILE A 411 6.87 -14.57 9.19
C ILE A 411 5.73 -15.59 9.19
N ASN A 412 4.76 -15.46 10.11
CA ASN A 412 3.62 -16.38 10.21
C ASN A 412 2.80 -16.40 8.89
N ARG A 413 2.51 -15.22 8.31
CA ARG A 413 1.84 -15.13 7.00
C ARG A 413 2.58 -15.91 5.92
N LYS A 414 3.90 -15.79 5.88
CA LYS A 414 4.75 -16.52 4.92
C LYS A 414 4.66 -18.03 5.12
N GLN A 415 4.94 -18.49 6.34
CA GLN A 415 4.97 -19.91 6.70
C GLN A 415 3.62 -20.60 6.46
N VAL A 416 2.49 -19.95 6.76
CA VAL A 416 1.17 -20.54 6.53
C VAL A 416 0.93 -20.78 5.03
N LEU A 417 1.30 -19.82 4.16
CA LEU A 417 1.09 -19.98 2.73
C LEU A 417 2.05 -21.02 2.13
N GLU A 418 3.32 -21.04 2.55
CA GLU A 418 4.28 -22.11 2.19
C GLU A 418 3.78 -23.49 2.62
N ASN A 419 3.20 -23.60 3.82
CA ASN A 419 2.65 -24.87 4.31
C ASN A 419 1.39 -25.29 3.55
N ARG A 420 0.60 -24.35 3.02
CA ARG A 420 -0.54 -24.66 2.13
C ARG A 420 -0.05 -25.17 0.78
N TRP A 421 0.91 -24.47 0.19
CA TRP A 421 1.59 -24.90 -1.04
C TRP A 421 2.18 -26.31 -0.88
N ARG A 422 3.03 -26.53 0.12
CA ARG A 422 3.69 -27.83 0.36
C ARG A 422 2.68 -28.97 0.52
N ARG A 423 1.58 -28.75 1.26
CA ARG A 423 0.54 -29.77 1.43
C ARG A 423 -0.19 -30.08 0.13
N ASN A 424 -0.49 -29.08 -0.68
CA ASN A 424 -1.10 -29.29 -2.00
C ASN A 424 -0.14 -30.06 -2.93
N SER A 425 1.15 -29.68 -2.98
CA SER A 425 2.18 -30.37 -3.75
C SER A 425 2.43 -31.82 -3.31
N LEU A 426 2.24 -32.15 -2.03
CA LEU A 426 2.41 -33.51 -1.50
C LEU A 426 1.15 -34.37 -1.67
N SER A 427 -0.04 -33.76 -1.58
CA SER A 427 -1.32 -34.47 -1.66
C SER A 427 -1.65 -34.95 -3.07
N CYS A 428 -0.99 -34.39 -4.08
CA CYS A 428 -1.22 -34.70 -5.47
C CYS A 428 0.11 -35.01 -6.14
N LYS A 429 0.15 -36.01 -7.02
CA LYS A 429 1.26 -36.13 -7.98
C LYS A 429 1.38 -34.77 -8.69
N GLU A 430 2.62 -34.35 -8.99
CA GLU A 430 2.95 -33.09 -9.68
C GLU A 430 1.77 -32.64 -10.56
N ASP A 431 1.19 -31.44 -10.30
CA ASP A 431 0.28 -30.71 -11.22
C ASP A 431 -1.13 -30.29 -10.72
N CYS A 432 -1.40 -30.23 -9.41
CA CYS A 432 -2.77 -29.95 -8.93
C CYS A 432 -3.10 -28.54 -8.43
N ALA A 433 -2.15 -27.63 -8.22
CA ALA A 433 -2.49 -26.32 -7.69
C ALA A 433 -3.30 -25.51 -8.73
N THR A 434 -4.49 -25.09 -8.32
CA THR A 434 -5.42 -24.32 -9.17
C THR A 434 -5.43 -22.84 -8.80
N ILE A 435 -5.97 -21.99 -9.68
CA ILE A 435 -6.20 -20.58 -9.32
C ILE A 435 -7.22 -20.47 -8.17
N GLU A 436 -8.18 -21.40 -8.08
CA GLU A 436 -9.17 -21.47 -7.00
C GLU A 436 -8.52 -21.78 -5.65
N ASP A 437 -7.52 -22.67 -5.61
CA ASP A 437 -6.71 -22.91 -4.41
C ASP A 437 -6.04 -21.61 -3.95
N LEU A 438 -5.43 -20.89 -4.90
CA LEU A 438 -4.76 -19.62 -4.60
C LEU A 438 -5.74 -18.58 -4.07
N GLN A 439 -6.90 -18.42 -4.71
CA GLN A 439 -7.96 -17.51 -4.25
C GLN A 439 -8.37 -17.84 -2.81
N ALA A 440 -8.61 -19.12 -2.52
CA ALA A 440 -8.96 -19.57 -1.17
C ALA A 440 -7.84 -19.22 -0.17
N TRP A 441 -6.58 -19.45 -0.54
CA TRP A 441 -5.47 -19.17 0.36
C TRP A 441 -5.26 -17.67 0.61
N MET A 442 -5.49 -16.83 -0.40
CA MET A 442 -5.35 -15.38 -0.30
C MET A 442 -6.37 -14.73 0.63
N VAL A 443 -7.56 -15.31 0.77
CA VAL A 443 -8.65 -14.75 1.61
C VAL A 443 -8.72 -15.36 3.01
N MET A 444 -7.87 -16.34 3.33
CA MET A 444 -7.85 -16.99 4.64
C MET A 444 -6.84 -16.33 5.58
N TYR A 445 -7.20 -16.25 6.87
CA TYR A 445 -6.26 -15.88 7.93
C TYR A 445 -5.04 -16.83 7.98
N PRO A 446 -3.83 -16.34 8.30
CA PRO A 446 -3.44 -14.94 8.55
C PRO A 446 -3.13 -14.15 7.28
N THR A 447 -3.21 -14.77 6.10
CA THR A 447 -2.87 -14.15 4.81
C THR A 447 -3.73 -12.91 4.53
N ALA A 448 -5.05 -13.06 4.66
CA ALA A 448 -5.95 -11.91 4.83
C ALA A 448 -6.24 -11.71 6.33
N ASN A 449 -6.26 -10.46 6.77
CA ASN A 449 -6.42 -10.03 8.15
C ASN A 449 -7.23 -8.71 8.23
N ASN A 450 -7.42 -8.18 9.43
CA ASN A 450 -8.21 -6.97 9.67
C ASN A 450 -7.64 -5.70 9.00
N GLU A 451 -6.38 -5.71 8.57
CA GLU A 451 -5.74 -4.62 7.83
C GLU A 451 -5.76 -4.84 6.32
N THR A 452 -6.07 -6.05 5.84
CA THR A 452 -6.14 -6.36 4.41
C THR A 452 -7.23 -5.55 3.74
N GLN A 453 -6.83 -4.73 2.76
CA GLN A 453 -7.73 -3.88 1.98
C GLN A 453 -8.14 -4.54 0.66
N PHE A 454 -7.21 -5.25 0.00
CA PHE A 454 -7.54 -6.09 -1.15
C PHE A 454 -6.58 -7.28 -1.30
N ALA A 455 -7.04 -8.26 -2.07
CA ALA A 455 -6.26 -9.39 -2.56
C ALA A 455 -6.44 -9.50 -4.07
N ALA A 456 -5.38 -9.90 -4.77
CA ALA A 456 -5.38 -9.96 -6.23
C ALA A 456 -4.50 -11.10 -6.76
N ILE A 457 -4.88 -11.61 -7.93
CA ILE A 457 -4.10 -12.53 -8.74
C ILE A 457 -4.02 -11.93 -10.15
N MET A 458 -2.80 -11.79 -10.65
CA MET A 458 -2.49 -11.21 -11.95
C MET A 458 -1.92 -12.31 -12.87
N ASP A 459 -2.35 -12.28 -14.13
CA ASP A 459 -1.82 -13.09 -15.21
C ASP A 459 -0.94 -12.20 -16.12
N PRO A 460 0.38 -12.21 -15.93
CA PRO A 460 1.29 -11.43 -16.77
C PRO A 460 1.35 -11.92 -18.23
N LYS A 461 0.99 -13.17 -18.56
CA LYS A 461 1.00 -13.61 -19.96
C LYS A 461 -0.05 -12.88 -20.78
N GLU A 462 -1.26 -12.75 -20.22
CA GLU A 462 -2.36 -12.03 -20.87
C GLU A 462 -2.34 -10.53 -20.58
N GLY A 463 -1.65 -10.10 -19.52
CA GLY A 463 -1.71 -8.72 -19.05
C GLY A 463 -2.97 -8.40 -18.24
N GLU A 464 -3.53 -9.41 -17.57
CA GLU A 464 -4.87 -9.35 -16.96
C GLU A 464 -4.82 -9.42 -15.43
N ILE A 465 -5.82 -8.81 -14.79
CA ILE A 465 -6.12 -9.05 -13.37
C ILE A 465 -7.10 -10.22 -13.34
N ALA A 466 -6.56 -11.44 -13.23
CA ALA A 466 -7.35 -12.68 -13.28
C ALA A 466 -8.37 -12.78 -12.14
N TRP A 467 -8.06 -12.21 -10.98
CA TRP A 467 -8.99 -12.14 -9.85
C TRP A 467 -8.65 -10.98 -8.91
N CYS A 468 -9.66 -10.31 -8.37
CA CYS A 468 -9.48 -9.31 -7.33
C CYS A 468 -10.68 -9.29 -6.36
N ARG A 469 -10.36 -9.13 -5.07
CA ARG A 469 -11.32 -8.93 -3.99
C ARG A 469 -10.89 -7.76 -3.11
N ARG A 470 -11.82 -6.84 -2.84
CA ARG A 470 -11.65 -5.68 -1.97
C ARG A 470 -12.52 -5.83 -0.71
N TRP A 471 -12.04 -5.27 0.39
CA TRP A 471 -12.77 -5.15 1.65
C TRP A 471 -12.94 -3.69 2.02
N THR A 472 -14.16 -3.17 1.91
CA THR A 472 -14.52 -1.81 2.29
C THR A 472 -14.58 -1.62 3.81
N GLU A 473 -14.75 -2.71 4.57
CA GLU A 473 -14.65 -2.73 6.04
C GLU A 473 -13.57 -3.71 6.52
N PRO A 474 -13.03 -3.55 7.73
CA PRO A 474 -12.08 -4.49 8.31
C PRO A 474 -12.64 -5.90 8.44
N LEU A 475 -11.79 -6.91 8.19
CA LEU A 475 -12.14 -8.31 8.47
C LEU A 475 -12.28 -8.51 9.97
N VAL A 476 -13.50 -8.84 10.43
CA VAL A 476 -13.75 -9.25 11.82
C VAL A 476 -13.33 -10.72 11.96
N ASN A 477 -12.50 -11.04 12.95
CA ASN A 477 -11.94 -12.38 13.20
C ASN A 477 -12.93 -13.53 13.51
N ARG A 478 -14.23 -13.38 13.19
CA ARG A 478 -15.20 -14.48 13.34
C ARG A 478 -15.16 -15.39 12.13
N ARG A 479 -14.61 -16.60 12.35
CA ARG A 479 -14.72 -17.83 11.55
C ARG A 479 -15.17 -17.58 10.10
N ILE A 480 -14.20 -17.42 9.21
CA ILE A 480 -14.38 -17.60 7.77
C ILE A 480 -14.84 -19.05 7.56
N ARG A 481 -16.15 -19.29 7.65
CA ARG A 481 -16.76 -20.52 7.16
C ARG A 481 -16.72 -20.41 5.64
N VAL A 482 -15.74 -21.09 5.05
CA VAL A 482 -15.72 -21.43 3.64
C VAL A 482 -17.10 -22.02 3.32
N HIS A 483 -17.90 -21.29 2.54
CA HIS A 483 -19.07 -21.88 1.91
C HIS A 483 -18.51 -22.92 0.93
N ARG A 484 -18.77 -24.20 1.25
CA ARG A 484 -18.50 -25.33 0.37
C ARG A 484 -19.40 -25.29 -0.85
#